data_AF-A0A931VZ00-F1
#
_entry.id   AF-A0A931VZ00-F1
#
_cell.length_a   1.000
_cell.length_b   1.000
_cell.length_c   1.000
_cell.angle_alpha   90.00
_cell.angle_beta   90.00
_cell.angle_gamma   90.00
#
_symmetry.space_group_name_H-M   'P 1'
#
loop_
_entity.id
_entity.type
_entity.pdbx_description
1 polymer ?
#
loop_
_entity_poly.entity_id
_entity_poly.type
_entity_poly.pdbx_seq_one_letter_code
_entity_poly.pdbx_strand_id
1 'polypeptide(L)'
;MDEQNTNMNQPSGSSSGPIVGIIIILIVIILAGLYFWGQRGSMPNDTNAENTEVSTESISTQSDSDDAASIENDLNNTDLEVDTEINAS
;
A
#
# COMPACT_ATOMS: atom_id res chain seq x y z
N MET A 1 7.43 -53.46 52.24
CA MET A 1 7.09 -52.04 52.01
C MET A 1 7.86 -51.70 50.76
N ASP A 2 7.20 -51.78 49.61
CA ASP A 2 7.88 -51.57 48.33
C ASP A 2 7.42 -50.22 47.80
N GLU A 3 8.33 -49.24 47.93
CA GLU A 3 8.13 -47.89 47.44
C GLU A 3 8.16 -47.91 45.91
N GLN A 4 7.00 -47.67 45.29
CA GLN A 4 6.89 -47.45 43.87
C GLN A 4 7.42 -46.06 43.54
N ASN A 5 8.66 -45.99 43.04
CA ASN A 5 9.20 -44.79 42.42
C ASN A 5 8.58 -44.64 41.02
N THR A 6 7.46 -43.92 40.93
CA THR A 6 6.88 -43.53 39.63
C THR A 6 7.65 -42.35 39.08
N ASN A 7 8.67 -42.65 38.27
CA ASN A 7 9.29 -41.68 37.37
C ASN A 7 8.21 -41.19 36.39
N MET A 8 7.66 -40.01 36.65
CA MET A 8 6.72 -39.34 35.74
C MET A 8 7.48 -38.84 34.52
N ASN A 9 7.70 -39.75 33.57
CA ASN A 9 8.16 -39.40 32.23
C ASN A 9 6.99 -38.78 31.47
N GLN A 10 6.77 -37.49 31.67
CA GLN A 10 5.72 -36.74 30.99
C GLN A 10 6.06 -36.65 29.50
N PRO A 11 5.23 -37.17 28.58
CA PRO A 11 5.49 -37.04 27.16
C PRO A 11 5.34 -35.58 26.77
N SER A 12 6.46 -34.92 26.47
CA SER A 12 6.48 -33.60 25.83
C SER A 12 6.05 -33.78 24.36
N GLY A 13 4.76 -33.99 24.15
CA GLY A 13 4.19 -34.04 22.81
C GLY A 13 4.34 -32.66 22.17
N SER A 14 5.17 -32.55 21.14
CA SER A 14 5.26 -31.33 20.34
C SER A 14 3.90 -31.09 19.67
N SER A 15 3.16 -30.07 20.10
CA SER A 15 1.91 -29.72 19.46
C SER A 15 2.19 -29.08 18.10
N SER A 16 1.72 -29.69 17.01
CA SER A 16 1.88 -29.17 15.65
C SER A 16 0.96 -27.99 15.31
N GLY A 17 0.09 -27.56 16.22
CA GLY A 17 -0.88 -26.48 16.01
C GLY A 17 -0.26 -25.17 15.50
N PRO A 18 0.80 -24.64 16.13
CA PRO A 18 1.46 -23.42 15.65
C PRO A 18 2.10 -23.58 14.27
N ILE A 19 2.63 -24.77 13.97
CA ILE A 19 3.22 -25.10 12.66
C ILE A 19 2.13 -25.11 11.58
N VAL A 20 0.97 -25.69 11.86
CA VAL A 20 -0.17 -25.66 10.94
C VAL A 20 -0.67 -24.23 10.74
N GLY A 21 -0.73 -23.43 11.81
CA GLY A 21 -1.13 -22.02 11.74
C GLY A 21 -0.24 -21.18 10.83
N ILE A 22 1.09 -21.32 10.94
CA ILE A 22 2.01 -20.55 10.09
C ILE A 22 1.92 -20.95 8.61
N ILE A 23 1.68 -22.24 8.33
CA ILE A 23 1.49 -22.72 6.96
C ILE A 23 0.26 -22.05 6.32
N ILE A 24 -0.85 -21.93 7.05
CA ILE A 24 -2.06 -21.27 6.56
C ILE A 24 -1.79 -19.80 6.24
N ILE A 25 -1.10 -19.08 7.14
CA ILE A 25 -0.76 -17.67 6.94
C ILE A 25 0.12 -17.50 5.68
N LEU A 26 1.12 -18.36 5.49
CA LEU A 26 1.99 -18.30 4.31
C LEU A 26 1.21 -18.52 3.01
N ILE A 27 0.28 -19.47 3.00
CA ILE A 27 -0.58 -19.71 1.83
C ILE A 27 -1.40 -18.46 1.50
N VAL A 28 -2.00 -17.80 2.49
CA VAL A 28 -2.78 -16.57 2.29
C VAL A 28 -1.91 -15.44 1.73
N ILE A 29 -0.70 -15.23 2.25
CA ILE A 29 0.22 -14.20 1.77
C ILE A 29 0.64 -14.48 0.32
N ILE A 30 0.98 -15.72 -0.02
CA ILE A 30 1.36 -16.11 -1.38
C ILE A 30 0.18 -15.89 -2.33
N LEU A 31 -1.03 -16.30 -1.97
CA LEU A 31 -2.22 -16.08 -2.78
C LEU A 31 -2.54 -14.60 -2.96
N ALA A 32 -2.41 -13.79 -1.90
CA ALA A 32 -2.60 -12.33 -1.99
C ALA A 32 -1.55 -11.68 -2.90
N GLY A 33 -0.28 -12.09 -2.78
CA GLY A 33 0.81 -11.63 -3.63
C GLY A 33 0.59 -12.01 -5.10
N LEU A 34 0.21 -13.26 -5.38
CA LEU A 34 -0.08 -13.73 -6.73
C LEU A 34 -1.35 -13.09 -7.32
N TYR A 35 -2.37 -12.85 -6.49
CA TYR A 35 -3.59 -12.14 -6.87
C TYR A 35 -3.26 -10.73 -7.36
N PHE A 36 -2.47 -9.98 -6.58
CA PHE A 36 -2.07 -8.62 -6.95
C PHE A 36 -1.06 -8.60 -8.11
N TRP A 37 -0.17 -9.58 -8.20
CA TRP A 37 0.78 -9.71 -9.30
C TRP A 37 0.07 -9.92 -10.64
N GLY A 38 -0.93 -10.82 -10.69
CA GLY A 38 -1.69 -11.12 -11.91
C GLY A 38 -2.45 -9.91 -12.46
N GLN A 39 -2.77 -8.93 -11.60
CA GLN A 39 -3.55 -7.75 -11.97
C GLN A 39 -2.77 -6.72 -12.80
N ARG A 40 -1.43 -6.77 -12.83
CA ARG A 40 -0.61 -5.86 -13.66
C ARG A 40 -0.60 -6.21 -15.15
N GLY A 41 -0.90 -7.45 -15.52
CA GLY A 41 -0.83 -7.92 -16.91
C GLY A 41 -2.12 -7.77 -17.71
N SER A 42 -3.20 -7.35 -17.05
CA SER A 42 -4.54 -7.25 -17.67
C SER A 42 -5.19 -5.91 -17.40
N MET A 43 -4.41 -4.85 -17.19
CA MET A 43 -4.89 -3.54 -17.60
C MET A 43 -5.30 -3.70 -19.07
N PRO A 44 -6.60 -3.54 -19.41
CA PRO A 44 -6.93 -3.16 -20.76
C PRO A 44 -6.02 -1.98 -21.07
N ASN A 45 -5.50 -1.92 -22.29
CA ASN A 45 -4.95 -0.68 -22.81
C ASN A 45 -6.14 0.28 -22.87
N ASP A 46 -6.51 0.83 -21.70
CA ASP A 46 -7.50 1.85 -21.55
C ASP A 46 -6.79 3.09 -22.07
N THR A 47 -6.81 3.21 -23.40
CA THR A 47 -6.54 4.46 -24.12
C THR A 47 -7.57 5.55 -23.74
N ASN A 48 -8.34 5.36 -22.66
CA ASN A 48 -9.24 6.31 -22.02
C ASN A 48 -9.17 6.25 -20.48
N ALA A 49 -8.11 5.68 -19.88
CA ALA A 49 -7.69 6.21 -18.59
C ALA A 49 -7.07 7.55 -18.93
N GLU A 50 -7.79 8.64 -18.63
CA GLU A 50 -7.19 9.95 -18.58
C GLU A 50 -5.91 9.82 -17.76
N ASN A 51 -4.79 9.82 -18.48
CA ASN A 51 -3.55 10.34 -17.95
C ASN A 51 -3.83 11.81 -17.64
N THR A 52 -4.50 12.06 -16.52
CA THR A 52 -4.01 13.11 -15.64
C THR A 52 -2.74 12.54 -14.99
N GLU A 53 -1.72 12.27 -15.81
CA GLU A 53 -0.43 12.77 -15.41
C GLU A 53 -0.69 14.26 -15.26
N VAL A 54 -0.85 14.72 -14.01
CA VAL A 54 -0.61 16.12 -13.72
C VAL A 54 0.80 16.33 -14.22
N SER A 55 0.90 16.83 -15.45
CA SER A 55 2.15 17.18 -16.09
C SER A 55 2.89 18.01 -15.06
N THR A 56 3.94 17.46 -14.45
CA THR A 56 4.76 18.24 -13.52
C THR A 56 5.43 19.41 -14.24
N GLU A 57 5.39 19.44 -15.58
CA GLU A 57 5.65 20.59 -16.45
C GLU A 57 4.82 21.84 -16.07
N SER A 58 3.61 21.71 -15.52
CA SER A 58 2.82 22.87 -15.06
C SER A 58 3.20 23.36 -13.66
N ILE A 59 3.97 22.58 -12.87
CA ILE A 59 4.58 23.05 -11.62
C ILE A 59 5.86 23.86 -11.92
N SER A 60 6.49 23.62 -13.08
CA SER A 60 7.71 24.30 -13.55
C SER A 60 7.48 25.73 -14.07
N THR A 61 6.25 26.25 -14.09
CA THR A 61 5.92 27.57 -14.65
C THR A 61 6.08 28.72 -13.65
N GLN A 62 6.46 28.42 -12.41
CA GLN A 62 6.81 29.44 -11.42
C GLN A 62 8.16 30.06 -11.76
N SER A 63 8.28 31.37 -11.60
CA SER A 63 9.52 32.06 -11.83
C SER A 63 10.49 31.87 -10.64
N ASP A 64 11.80 31.90 -10.91
CA ASP A 64 12.84 31.85 -9.87
C ASP A 64 13.06 33.22 -9.16
N SER A 65 12.16 34.19 -9.36
CA SER A 65 12.32 35.58 -8.94
C SER A 65 11.43 35.91 -7.75
N ASP A 66 12.01 36.51 -6.72
CA ASP A 66 11.30 36.94 -5.51
C ASP A 66 10.74 38.39 -5.59
N ASP A 67 10.84 39.04 -6.76
CA ASP A 67 10.31 40.38 -6.96
C ASP A 67 8.77 40.38 -7.00
N ALA A 68 8.14 41.45 -6.49
CA ALA A 68 6.68 41.52 -6.33
C ALA A 68 5.89 41.28 -7.64
N ALA A 69 6.41 41.80 -8.77
CA ALA A 69 5.77 41.61 -10.07
C ALA A 69 5.80 40.15 -10.57
N SER A 70 6.85 39.41 -10.21
CA SER A 70 7.01 37.99 -10.54
C SER A 70 6.01 37.14 -9.75
N ILE A 71 5.87 37.41 -8.45
CA ILE A 71 4.90 36.72 -7.58
C ILE A 71 3.47 36.94 -8.07
N GLU A 72 3.10 38.17 -8.44
CA GLU A 72 1.75 38.47 -8.97
C GLU A 72 1.47 37.71 -10.27
N ASN A 73 2.46 37.61 -11.16
CA ASN A 73 2.32 36.87 -12.40
C ASN A 73 2.17 35.36 -12.15
N ASP A 74 2.93 34.79 -11.23
CA ASP A 74 2.90 33.36 -10.93
C ASP A 74 1.56 32.96 -10.27
N LEU A 75 1.02 33.82 -9.39
CA LEU A 75 -0.31 33.64 -8.79
C LEU A 75 -1.44 33.70 -9.84
N ASN A 76 -1.35 34.63 -10.80
CA ASN A 76 -2.35 34.75 -11.87
C ASN A 76 -2.35 33.54 -12.83
N ASN A 77 -1.22 32.85 -12.94
CA ASN A 77 -1.06 31.66 -13.79
C ASN A 77 -1.24 30.34 -13.03
N THR A 78 -1.49 30.39 -11.72
CA THR A 78 -1.79 29.20 -10.92
C THR A 78 -3.25 28.82 -11.11
N ASP A 79 -3.51 27.66 -11.72
CA ASP A 79 -4.85 27.11 -11.84
C ASP A 79 -5.28 26.47 -10.52
N LEU A 80 -6.34 27.01 -9.90
CA LEU A 80 -6.88 26.53 -8.62
C LEU A 80 -8.13 25.68 -8.88
N GLU A 81 -7.95 24.55 -9.55
CA GLU A 81 -8.99 23.51 -9.57
C GLU A 81 -8.96 22.77 -8.23
N VAL A 82 -9.65 23.34 -7.23
CA VAL A 82 -9.87 22.67 -5.95
C VAL A 82 -10.99 21.67 -6.14
N ASP A 83 -10.63 20.40 -6.29
CA ASP A 83 -11.59 19.30 -6.33
C ASP A 83 -12.57 19.42 -5.16
N THR A 84 -13.85 19.53 -5.51
CA THR A 84 -14.99 19.80 -4.63
C THR A 84 -15.26 18.68 -3.59
N GLU A 85 -14.33 17.74 -3.41
CA GLU A 85 -14.49 16.54 -2.56
C GLU A 85 -14.38 16.83 -1.05
N ILE A 86 -14.02 18.05 -0.64
CA ILE A 86 -13.96 18.46 0.78
C ILE A 86 -15.34 18.82 1.37
N ASN A 87 -16.45 18.55 0.66
CA ASN A 87 -17.80 18.75 1.18
C ASN A 87 -18.70 17.50 1.13
N ALA A 88 -18.14 16.32 1.36
CA ALA A 88 -18.94 15.14 1.74
C ALA A 88 -19.24 15.22 3.25
N SER A 89 -20.44 15.72 3.58
CA SER A 89 -21.00 15.81 4.95
C SER A 89 -21.35 14.46 5.55
#